data_AF-A0A1F5TNS9-F1
#
_entry.id   AF-A0A1F5TNS9-F1
#
_cell.length_a   1.000
_cell.length_b   1.000
_cell.length_c   1.000
_cell.angle_alpha   90.00
_cell.angle_beta   90.00
_cell.angle_gamma   90.00
#
_symmetry.space_group_name_H-M   'P 1'
#
loop_
_entity.id
_entity.type
_entity.pdbx_description
1 polymer ?
#
loop_
_entity_poly.entity_id
_entity_poly.type
_entity_poly.pdbx_seq_one_letter_code
_entity_poly.pdbx_strand_id
1 'polypeptide(L)'
;MEILTLENLIEKIDKNKSLELKDVIQKLQDFTEDINPEESITCIKDIIHCLEQGNMDGAKTICGWEYNKISAYPEIEALLKSSLFADQENHPWSALKNTENNVSKR
;
A
#
# COMPACT_ATOMS: atom_id res chain seq x y z
N MET A 1 31.83 -21.42 -12.18
CA MET A 1 31.49 -20.44 -11.13
C MET A 1 30.99 -19.21 -11.87
N GLU A 2 29.68 -19.06 -12.02
CA GLU A 2 29.11 -17.91 -12.73
C GLU A 2 29.22 -16.68 -11.84
N ILE A 3 29.94 -15.67 -12.31
CA ILE A 3 30.02 -14.36 -11.64
C ILE A 3 28.69 -13.66 -11.94
N LEU A 4 27.85 -13.50 -10.92
CA LEU A 4 26.71 -12.59 -10.99
C LEU A 4 27.26 -11.18 -11.21
N THR A 5 27.10 -10.65 -12.42
CA THR A 5 27.41 -9.26 -12.73
C THR A 5 26.46 -8.35 -11.94
N LEU A 6 26.94 -7.17 -11.54
CA LEU A 6 26.12 -6.17 -10.84
C LEU A 6 24.84 -5.82 -11.62
N GLU A 7 24.91 -5.81 -12.95
CA GLU A 7 23.77 -5.60 -13.85
C GLU A 7 22.69 -6.68 -13.68
N ASN A 8 23.08 -7.96 -13.65
CA ASN A 8 22.16 -9.08 -13.42
C ASN A 8 21.51 -9.04 -12.03
N LEU A 9 22.20 -8.49 -11.03
CA LEU A 9 21.64 -8.30 -9.69
C LEU A 9 20.64 -7.15 -9.66
N ILE A 10 20.95 -6.02 -10.31
CA ILE A 10 20.06 -4.87 -10.43
C ILE A 10 18.77 -5.24 -11.18
N GLU A 11 18.89 -5.94 -12.31
CA GLU A 11 17.71 -6.41 -13.07
C GLU A 11 16.84 -7.39 -12.27
N LYS A 12 17.45 -8.29 -11.49
CA LYS A 12 16.70 -9.22 -10.63
C LYS A 12 15.96 -8.48 -9.51
N ILE A 13 16.59 -7.48 -8.90
CA ILE A 13 15.97 -6.66 -7.85
C ILE A 13 14.79 -5.86 -8.43
N ASP A 14 14.96 -5.26 -9.61
CA ASP A 14 13.92 -4.47 -10.27
C ASP A 14 12.72 -5.34 -10.69
N LYS A 15 12.99 -6.52 -11.25
CA LYS A 15 11.95 -7.52 -11.58
C LYS A 15 11.20 -7.99 -10.34
N ASN A 16 11.89 -8.25 -9.22
CA ASN A 16 11.24 -8.68 -7.98
C ASN A 16 10.32 -7.60 -7.41
N LYS A 17 10.76 -6.33 -7.40
CA LYS A 17 9.91 -5.21 -6.96
C LYS A 17 8.70 -5.01 -7.87
N SER A 18 8.88 -5.18 -9.18
CA SER A 18 7.77 -5.11 -10.14
C SER A 18 6.74 -6.22 -9.94
N LEU A 19 7.19 -7.44 -9.59
CA LEU A 19 6.29 -8.55 -9.27
C LEU A 19 5.52 -8.31 -7.99
N GLU A 20 6.18 -7.84 -6.93
CA GLU A 20 5.52 -7.49 -5.65
C GLU A 20 4.46 -6.39 -5.84
N LEU A 21 4.76 -5.37 -6.65
CA LEU A 21 3.79 -4.31 -6.94
C LEU A 21 2.57 -4.80 -7.73
N LYS A 22 2.79 -5.72 -8.68
CA LYS A 22 1.69 -6.35 -9.44
C LYS A 22 0.78 -7.18 -8.54
N ASP A 23 1.35 -7.93 -7.60
CA ASP A 23 0.57 -8.70 -6.62
C ASP A 23 -0.27 -7.79 -5.72
N VAL A 24 0.25 -6.62 -5.35
CA VAL A 24 -0.50 -5.60 -4.59
C VAL A 24 -1.64 -5.03 -5.42
N ILE A 25 -1.37 -4.64 -6.67
CA ILE A 25 -2.40 -4.12 -7.59
C ILE A 25 -3.52 -5.15 -7.78
N GLN A 26 -3.18 -6.41 -8.02
CA GLN A 26 -4.16 -7.48 -8.23
C GLN A 26 -5.06 -7.65 -6.99
N LYS A 27 -4.49 -7.72 -5.79
CA LYS A 27 -5.28 -7.85 -4.55
C LYS A 27 -6.21 -6.65 -4.32
N LEU A 28 -5.76 -5.44 -4.66
CA LEU A 28 -6.62 -4.26 -4.59
C LEU A 28 -7.76 -4.35 -5.62
N GLN A 29 -7.48 -4.83 -6.84
CA GLN A 29 -8.49 -5.02 -7.89
C GLN A 29 -9.54 -6.07 -7.47
N ASP A 30 -9.11 -7.25 -7.02
CA ASP A 30 -9.98 -8.32 -6.54
C ASP A 30 -10.94 -7.80 -5.45
N PHE A 31 -10.41 -7.01 -4.51
CA PHE A 31 -11.20 -6.37 -3.47
C PHE A 31 -12.25 -5.39 -4.02
N THR A 32 -11.92 -4.65 -5.08
CA THR A 32 -12.88 -3.73 -5.71
C THR A 32 -13.98 -4.44 -6.49
N GLU A 33 -13.75 -5.69 -6.91
CA GLU A 33 -14.75 -6.52 -7.61
C GLU A 33 -15.74 -7.19 -6.64
N ASP A 34 -15.27 -7.54 -5.45
CA ASP A 34 -16.08 -8.21 -4.42
C ASP A 34 -17.03 -7.28 -3.64
N ILE A 35 -16.86 -5.95 -3.74
CA ILE A 35 -17.65 -4.97 -2.99
C ILE A 35 -18.51 -4.12 -3.92
N ASN A 36 -19.80 -3.98 -3.58
CA ASN A 36 -20.75 -3.09 -4.25
C ASN A 36 -21.38 -2.19 -3.16
N PRO A 37 -20.96 -0.91 -3.00
CA PRO A 37 -21.37 0.14 -3.94
C PRO A 37 -20.27 1.18 -4.33
N GLU A 38 -20.55 1.90 -5.43
CA GLU A 38 -19.64 2.78 -6.21
C GLU A 38 -18.80 3.82 -5.44
N GLU A 39 -19.26 4.38 -4.32
CA GLU A 39 -18.61 5.53 -3.67
C GLU A 39 -17.49 5.16 -2.67
N SER A 40 -17.54 3.98 -2.05
CA SER A 40 -16.56 3.62 -1.02
C SER A 40 -15.23 3.11 -1.59
N ILE A 41 -15.21 2.78 -2.89
CA ILE A 41 -14.10 2.10 -3.57
C ILE A 41 -13.33 3.06 -4.49
N THR A 42 -13.83 4.27 -4.76
CA THR A 42 -13.16 5.24 -5.66
C THR A 42 -11.72 5.52 -5.25
N CYS A 43 -11.47 5.73 -3.95
CA CYS A 43 -10.12 5.97 -3.46
C CYS A 43 -9.17 4.77 -3.69
N ILE A 44 -9.67 3.54 -3.63
CA ILE A 44 -8.89 2.33 -3.90
C ILE A 44 -8.58 2.23 -5.40
N LYS A 45 -9.54 2.57 -6.27
CA LYS A 45 -9.32 2.65 -7.73
C LYS A 45 -8.28 3.70 -8.09
N ASP A 46 -8.30 4.86 -7.44
CA ASP A 46 -7.31 5.91 -7.66
C ASP A 46 -5.91 5.48 -7.19
N ILE A 47 -5.83 4.73 -6.08
CA ILE A 47 -4.57 4.12 -5.63
C ILE A 47 -4.07 3.11 -6.66
N ILE A 48 -4.91 2.19 -7.13
CA ILE A 48 -4.56 1.22 -8.18
C ILE A 48 -3.99 1.94 -9.40
N HIS A 49 -4.70 2.96 -9.89
CA HIS A 49 -4.26 3.73 -11.05
C HIS A 49 -2.89 4.37 -10.84
N CYS A 50 -2.63 4.95 -9.66
CA CYS A 50 -1.30 5.49 -9.35
C CYS A 50 -0.21 4.42 -9.38
N LEU A 51 -0.48 3.23 -8.82
CA LEU A 51 0.50 2.14 -8.77
C LEU A 51 0.78 1.56 -10.16
N GLU A 52 -0.23 1.44 -11.04
CA GLU A 52 -0.07 1.01 -12.43
C GLU A 52 0.82 1.97 -13.23
N GLN A 53 0.78 3.27 -12.93
CA GLN A 53 1.65 4.29 -13.53
C GLN A 53 3.04 4.37 -12.86
N GLY A 54 3.31 3.56 -11.84
CA GLY A 54 4.53 3.64 -11.04
C GLY A 54 4.60 4.88 -10.13
N ASN A 55 3.48 5.60 -9.96
CA ASN A 55 3.38 6.80 -9.13
C ASN A 55 3.12 6.44 -7.66
N MET A 56 4.18 5.99 -6.99
CA MET A 56 4.14 5.60 -5.57
C MET A 56 3.76 6.78 -4.64
N ASP A 57 4.23 7.99 -4.94
CA ASP A 57 3.96 9.17 -4.12
C ASP A 57 2.49 9.62 -4.23
N GLY A 58 1.90 9.52 -5.42
CA GLY A 58 0.47 9.73 -5.64
C GLY A 58 -0.38 8.75 -4.84
N ALA A 59 -0.04 7.46 -4.88
CA ALA A 59 -0.72 6.43 -4.10
C ALA A 59 -0.65 6.71 -2.58
N LYS A 60 0.53 7.12 -2.08
CA LYS A 60 0.71 7.51 -0.66
C LYS A 60 -0.10 8.74 -0.28
N THR A 61 -0.18 9.72 -1.17
CA THR A 61 -0.95 10.94 -0.94
C THR A 61 -2.44 10.63 -0.76
N ILE A 62 -2.99 9.77 -1.63
CA ILE A 62 -4.39 9.31 -1.52
C ILE A 62 -4.60 8.56 -0.21
N CYS A 63 -3.67 7.66 0.16
CA CYS A 63 -3.73 6.97 1.45
C CYS A 63 -3.77 7.94 2.65
N GLY A 64 -3.09 9.09 2.55
CA GLY A 64 -3.10 10.13 3.56
C GLY A 64 -4.43 10.88 3.65
N TRP A 65 -5.05 11.21 2.52
CA TRP A 65 -6.31 11.95 2.49
C TRP A 65 -7.51 11.06 2.83
N GLU A 66 -7.49 9.82 2.37
CA GLU A 66 -8.62 8.89 2.47
C GLU A 66 -8.40 7.82 3.54
N TYR A 67 -7.47 8.05 4.47
CA TYR A 67 -7.10 7.07 5.51
C TYR A 67 -8.31 6.54 6.29
N ASN A 68 -9.29 7.40 6.60
CA ASN A 68 -10.52 7.02 7.30
C ASN A 68 -11.38 6.04 6.51
N LYS A 69 -11.50 6.23 5.18
CA LYS A 69 -12.27 5.35 4.31
C LYS A 69 -11.56 4.00 4.15
N ILE A 70 -10.25 4.03 3.96
CA ILE A 70 -9.42 2.82 3.86
C ILE A 70 -9.44 2.03 5.17
N SER A 71 -9.51 2.71 6.33
CA SER A 71 -9.59 2.04 7.64
C SER A 71 -10.88 1.24 7.85
N ALA A 72 -11.91 1.45 7.02
CA ALA A 72 -13.08 0.59 6.99
C ALA A 72 -12.79 -0.81 6.41
N TYR A 73 -11.62 -0.99 5.80
CA TYR A 73 -11.19 -2.20 5.08
C TYR A 73 -9.82 -2.67 5.60
N PRO A 74 -9.78 -3.40 6.72
CA PRO A 74 -8.53 -3.73 7.42
C PRO A 74 -7.52 -4.50 6.57
N GLU A 75 -7.99 -5.36 5.65
CA GLU A 75 -7.14 -6.13 4.76
C GLU A 75 -6.41 -5.23 3.75
N ILE A 76 -7.12 -4.23 3.22
CA ILE A 76 -6.55 -3.23 2.30
C ILE A 76 -5.61 -2.29 3.02
N GLU A 77 -5.98 -1.84 4.22
CA GLU A 77 -5.10 -1.06 5.07
C GLU A 77 -3.79 -1.80 5.36
N ALA A 78 -3.87 -3.08 5.76
CA ALA A 78 -2.70 -3.90 6.04
C ALA A 78 -1.81 -4.06 4.80
N LEU A 79 -2.41 -4.33 3.64
CA LEU A 79 -1.72 -4.46 2.37
C LEU A 79 -1.00 -3.15 1.98
N LEU A 80 -1.68 -2.00 2.06
CA LEU A 80 -1.10 -0.71 1.72
C LEU A 80 0.01 -0.31 2.70
N LYS A 81 -0.15 -0.60 4.00
CA LYS A 81 0.91 -0.40 5.00
C LYS A 81 2.15 -1.21 4.68
N SER A 82 2.01 -2.51 4.45
CA SER A 82 3.15 -3.40 4.19
C SER A 82 3.83 -3.13 2.86
N SER A 83 3.13 -2.51 1.91
CA SER A 83 3.65 -2.32 0.54
C SER A 83 4.16 -0.91 0.30
N LEU A 84 3.44 0.12 0.77
CA LEU A 84 3.79 1.53 0.52
C LEU A 84 4.56 2.16 1.68
N PHE A 85 4.33 1.69 2.90
CA PHE A 85 4.80 2.33 4.13
C PHE A 85 5.68 1.42 5.00
N ALA A 86 6.18 0.29 4.47
CA ALA A 86 6.96 -0.70 5.23
C ALA A 86 8.12 -0.08 6.03
N ASP A 87 8.83 0.87 5.40
CA ASP A 87 10.00 1.54 5.99
C ASP A 87 9.67 2.93 6.56
N GLN A 88 8.40 3.32 6.63
CA GLN A 88 7.98 4.64 7.09
C GLN A 88 7.37 4.55 8.49
N GLU A 89 8.09 5.04 9.50
CA GLU A 89 7.59 5.13 10.88
C GLU A 89 6.39 6.09 10.99
N ASN A 90 6.43 7.19 10.22
CA ASN A 90 5.36 8.16 10.13
C ASN A 90 4.53 7.91 8.87
N HIS A 91 3.37 7.27 9.03
CA HIS A 91 2.41 7.00 7.95
C HIS A 91 0.97 7.36 8.38
N PRO A 92 -0.02 7.42 7.47
CA PRO A 92 -1.38 7.92 7.79
C PRO A 92 -2.03 7.24 9.00
N TRP A 93 -1.81 5.93 9.16
CA TRP A 93 -2.33 5.13 10.28
C TRP A 93 -1.38 4.99 11.49
N SER A 94 -0.23 5.65 11.51
CA SER A 94 0.72 5.61 12.64
C SER A 94 0.18 6.36 13.86
N ALA A 95 -0.65 7.39 13.65
CA ALA A 95 -1.23 8.21 14.71
C ALA A 95 -2.22 7.47 15.61
N LEU A 96 -2.89 6.42 15.12
CA LEU A 96 -3.88 5.64 15.87
C LEU A 96 -3.26 4.76 16.96
N LYS A 97 -1.96 4.45 16.86
CA LYS A 97 -1.23 3.64 17.86
C LYS A 97 -0.90 4.42 19.14
N ASN A 98 -0.92 5.74 19.10
CA ASN A 98 -0.57 6.60 20.25
C ASN A 98 -1.73 6.86 21.21
N THR A 99 -2.96 6.52 20.83
CA THR A 99 -4.14 6.64 21.69
C THR A 99 -4.32 5.46 22.63
N GLU A 100 -3.94 4.22 22.27
CA GLU A 100 -4.12 3.06 23.16
C GLU A 100 -3.13 3.04 24.34
N ASN A 101 -1.93 3.62 24.18
CA ASN A 101 -0.93 3.69 25.25
C ASN A 101 -1.17 4.81 26.27
N ASN A 102 -2.07 5.76 26.01
CA ASN A 102 -2.35 6.88 26.92
C ASN A 102 -3.62 6.70 27.77
N VAL A 103 -4.44 5.68 27.52
CA VAL A 103 -5.65 5.42 28.33
C VAL A 103 -5.38 4.49 29.52
N SER A 104 -4.27 3.73 29.53
CA SER A 104 -3.88 2.87 30.67
C SER A 104 -3.14 3.57 31.82
N LYS A 105 -3.14 4.92 31.87
CA LYS A 105 -2.51 5.69 32.97
C LYS A 105 -3.39 6.84 33.49
N ARG A 106 -4.70 6.63 33.59
CA ARG A 106 -5.57 7.50 34.39
C ARG A 106 -6.26 6.71 35.47
#